data_AF-A0AAW7YR36-F1
#
_entry.id   AF-A0AAW7YR36-F1
#
_cell.length_a   1.000
_cell.length_b   1.000
_cell.length_c   1.000
_cell.angle_alpha   90.00
_cell.angle_beta   90.00
_cell.angle_gamma   90.00
#
_symmetry.space_group_name_H-M   'P 1'
#
loop_
_entity.id
_entity.type
_entity.pdbx_description
1 polymer ?
#
loop_
_entity_poly.entity_id
_entity_poly.type
_entity_poly.pdbx_seq_one_letter_code
_entity_poly.pdbx_strand_id
1 'polypeptide(L)'
;MLAKCLTNDDLNNLSTSKPKNEEEQKEKNKQILYWAEYEIRQYTHSNLTIDNLASNKDKITLLTGEESKGNFVYKVNQYIAEQLNIDVVETPNGHFGYVQQPEAFKNVLLNAWF
;
A
#
# COMPACT_ATOMS: atom_id res chain seq x y z
N MET A 1 0.03 18.69 -13.45
CA MET A 1 1.44 18.99 -13.08
C MET A 1 2.12 17.80 -12.41
N LEU A 2 1.49 17.13 -11.43
CA LEU A 2 2.02 15.91 -10.78
C LEU A 2 2.36 14.76 -11.75
N ALA A 3 1.43 14.35 -12.62
CA ALA A 3 1.64 13.23 -13.54
C ALA A 3 2.76 13.45 -14.58
N LYS A 4 3.10 14.70 -14.90
CA LYS A 4 4.14 15.03 -15.90
C LYS A 4 5.57 14.83 -15.40
N CYS A 5 5.75 14.63 -14.09
CA CYS A 5 7.06 14.45 -13.47
C CYS A 5 7.34 12.99 -13.06
N LEU A 6 6.40 12.07 -13.25
CA LEU A 6 6.57 10.67 -12.87
C LEU A 6 7.44 9.94 -13.90
N THR A 7 8.49 9.30 -13.41
CA THR A 7 9.34 8.39 -14.20
C THR A 7 8.68 7.02 -14.35
N ASN A 8 9.20 6.18 -15.25
CA ASN A 8 8.73 4.79 -15.35
C ASN A 8 8.94 4.01 -14.04
N ASP A 9 10.00 4.31 -13.29
CA ASP A 9 10.25 3.70 -11.99
C ASP A 9 9.22 4.15 -10.95
N ASP A 10 8.81 5.42 -10.98
CA ASP A 10 7.73 5.91 -10.12
C ASP A 10 6.41 5.20 -10.44
N LEU A 11 6.08 5.07 -11.72
CA LEU A 11 4.87 4.35 -12.17
C LEU A 11 4.90 2.88 -11.74
N ASN A 12 6.04 2.21 -11.87
CA ASN A 12 6.21 0.83 -11.43
C ASN A 12 6.06 0.68 -9.92
N ASN A 13 6.60 1.61 -9.13
CA ASN A 13 6.47 1.59 -7.67
C ASN A 13 5.05 1.90 -7.19
N LEU A 14 4.30 2.75 -7.91
CA LEU A 14 2.91 3.07 -7.61
C LEU A 14 1.94 1.96 -8.02
N SER A 15 2.37 1.05 -8.91
CA SER A 15 1.56 -0.10 -9.30
C SER A 15 1.42 -1.10 -8.16
N THR A 16 0.18 -1.49 -7.85
CA THR A 16 -0.12 -2.45 -6.78
C THR A 16 -0.06 -3.90 -7.25
N SER A 17 0.17 -4.16 -8.54
CA SER A 17 0.23 -5.52 -9.10
C SER A 17 1.26 -5.63 -10.23
N LYS A 18 1.96 -6.76 -10.30
CA LYS A 18 2.96 -7.01 -11.34
C LYS A 18 2.28 -7.29 -12.70
N PRO A 19 2.71 -6.65 -13.81
CA PRO A 19 2.20 -6.97 -15.14
C PRO A 19 2.81 -8.27 -15.66
N LYS A 20 2.08 -8.98 -16.52
CA LYS A 20 2.52 -10.25 -17.11
C LYS A 20 3.28 -10.08 -18.42
N ASN A 21 3.05 -8.95 -19.12
CA ASN A 21 3.68 -8.64 -20.40
C ASN A 21 3.76 -7.11 -20.62
N GLU A 22 4.43 -6.71 -21.71
CA GLU A 22 4.65 -5.30 -22.04
C GLU A 22 3.36 -4.53 -22.37
N GLU A 23 2.35 -5.21 -22.92
CA GLU A 23 1.07 -4.58 -23.26
C GLU A 23 0.28 -4.23 -22.00
N GLU A 24 0.22 -5.16 -21.04
CA GLU A 24 -0.39 -4.94 -19.74
C GLU A 24 0.37 -3.86 -18.95
N GLN A 25 1.70 -3.83 -19.04
CA GLN A 25 2.51 -2.77 -18.43
C GLN A 25 2.15 -1.38 -18.99
N LYS A 26 2.01 -1.26 -20.32
CA LYS A 26 1.61 0.01 -20.96
C LYS A 26 0.24 0.46 -20.48
N GLU A 27 -0.71 -0.46 -20.39
CA GLU A 27 -2.06 -0.12 -19.95
C GLU A 27 -2.10 0.27 -18.47
N LYS A 28 -1.37 -0.43 -17.60
CA LYS A 28 -1.23 -0.05 -16.19
C LYS A 28 -0.60 1.34 -16.03
N ASN A 29 0.43 1.66 -16.82
CA ASN A 29 1.05 2.98 -16.76
C ASN A 29 0.05 4.09 -17.10
N LYS A 30 -0.84 3.88 -18.08
CA LYS A 30 -1.91 4.84 -18.38
C LYS A 30 -2.89 5.00 -17.22
N GLN A 31 -3.28 3.88 -16.59
CA GLN A 31 -4.19 3.90 -15.43
C GLN A 31 -3.58 4.66 -14.25
N ILE A 32 -2.30 4.43 -13.95
CA ILE A 32 -1.59 5.13 -12.86
C ILE A 32 -1.44 6.62 -13.17
N LEU A 33 -1.11 6.98 -14.42
CA LEU A 33 -1.04 8.38 -14.82
C LEU A 33 -2.40 9.07 -14.69
N TYR A 34 -3.48 8.39 -15.10
CA TYR A 34 -4.84 8.90 -14.95
C TYR A 34 -5.20 9.10 -13.47
N TRP A 35 -4.96 8.09 -12.63
CA TRP A 35 -5.16 8.17 -11.19
C TRP A 35 -4.36 9.31 -10.55
N ALA A 36 -3.08 9.47 -10.91
CA ALA A 36 -2.21 10.52 -10.39
C ALA A 36 -2.62 11.93 -10.87
N GLU A 37 -3.21 12.04 -12.06
CA GLU A 37 -3.66 13.32 -12.60
C GLU A 37 -5.00 13.75 -12.02
N TYR A 38 -5.95 12.81 -11.89
CA TYR A 38 -7.35 13.13 -11.64
C TYR A 38 -7.88 12.65 -10.29
N GLU A 39 -7.41 11.50 -9.77
CA GLU A 39 -8.01 10.87 -8.58
C GLU A 39 -7.29 11.25 -7.28
N ILE A 40 -5.95 11.31 -7.29
CA ILE A 40 -5.17 11.49 -6.05
C ILE A 40 -5.52 12.79 -5.30
N ARG A 41 -5.94 13.85 -6.02
CA ARG A 41 -6.32 15.14 -5.44
C ARG A 41 -7.63 15.11 -4.67
N GLN A 42 -8.45 14.09 -4.90
CA GLN A 42 -9.72 13.91 -4.20
C GLN A 42 -9.53 13.22 -2.85
N TYR A 43 -8.38 12.58 -2.62
CA TYR A 43 -8.10 12.00 -1.32
C TYR A 43 -7.92 13.11 -0.29
N THR A 44 -8.64 12.97 0.81
CA THR A 44 -8.52 13.89 1.93
C THR A 44 -7.11 13.78 2.50
N HIS A 45 -6.40 14.90 2.55
CA HIS A 45 -5.14 14.98 3.26
C HIS A 45 -5.42 15.09 4.77
N SER A 46 -4.76 14.24 5.55
CA SER A 46 -4.71 14.36 7.01
C SER A 46 -3.36 14.93 7.41
N ASN A 47 -3.36 15.94 8.29
CA ASN A 47 -2.12 16.43 8.90
C ASN A 47 -1.68 15.45 10.00
N LEU A 48 -1.06 14.35 9.57
CA LEU A 48 -0.64 13.24 10.42
C LEU A 48 0.88 13.13 10.40
N THR A 49 1.49 13.14 11.58
CA THR A 49 2.94 12.96 11.77
C THR A 49 3.26 11.63 12.42
N ILE A 50 4.52 11.22 12.37
CA ILE A 50 5.01 10.04 13.11
C ILE A 50 4.76 10.21 14.62
N ASP A 51 4.93 11.41 15.19
CA ASP A 51 4.69 11.65 16.61
C ASP A 51 3.21 11.44 17.00
N ASN A 52 2.27 11.77 16.10
CA ASN A 52 0.85 11.50 16.33
C ASN A 52 0.57 10.00 16.37
N LEU A 53 1.23 9.22 15.50
CA LEU A 53 1.13 7.76 15.48
C LEU A 53 1.81 7.14 16.71
N ALA A 54 2.99 7.62 17.08
CA ALA A 54 3.76 7.13 18.23
C ALA A 54 2.98 7.24 19.54
N SER A 55 2.25 8.34 19.72
CA SER A 55 1.37 8.56 20.88
C SER A 55 0.20 7.57 20.97
N ASN A 56 -0.07 6.81 19.90
CA ASN A 56 -1.14 5.81 19.83
C ASN A 56 -0.63 4.45 19.34
N LYS A 57 0.68 4.17 19.40
CA LYS A 57 1.27 2.97 18.80
C LYS A 57 0.65 1.66 19.29
N ASP A 58 0.20 1.61 20.54
CA ASP A 58 -0.44 0.44 21.14
C ASP A 58 -1.85 0.16 20.59
N LYS A 59 -2.39 1.05 19.75
CA LYS A 59 -3.69 0.93 19.06
C LYS A 59 -3.53 0.72 17.56
N ILE A 60 -2.29 0.64 17.06
CA ILE A 60 -1.99 0.59 15.64
C ILE A 60 -1.53 -0.83 15.29
N THR A 61 -2.14 -1.40 14.26
CA THR A 61 -1.70 -2.65 13.64
C THR A 61 -1.50 -2.39 12.15
N LEU A 62 -0.28 -2.62 11.67
CA LEU A 62 0.06 -2.44 10.26
C LEU A 62 -0.13 -3.76 9.52
N LEU A 63 -1.03 -3.79 8.54
CA LEU A 63 -1.29 -4.95 7.71
C LEU A 63 -0.69 -4.76 6.32
N THR A 64 0.01 -5.76 5.80
CA THR A 64 0.59 -5.71 4.45
C THR A 64 0.38 -7.01 3.68
N GLY A 65 -0.09 -6.93 2.44
CA GLY A 65 -0.22 -8.09 1.56
C GLY A 65 1.14 -8.64 1.12
N GLU A 66 1.32 -9.96 1.17
CA GLU A 66 2.51 -10.67 0.69
C GLU A 66 2.90 -10.30 -0.75
N GLU A 67 1.92 -10.15 -1.66
CA GLU A 67 2.16 -9.80 -3.06
C GLU A 67 2.49 -8.32 -3.27
N SER A 68 2.35 -7.49 -2.23
CA SER A 68 2.68 -6.06 -2.27
C SER A 68 4.17 -5.78 -2.08
N LYS A 69 4.99 -6.79 -1.76
CA LYS A 69 6.43 -6.64 -1.52
C LYS A 69 7.11 -5.86 -2.64
N GLY A 70 7.77 -4.76 -2.26
CA GLY A 70 8.52 -3.88 -3.15
C GLY A 70 7.74 -2.70 -3.73
N ASN A 71 6.40 -2.67 -3.62
CA ASN A 71 5.61 -1.53 -4.05
C ASN A 71 5.66 -0.38 -3.03
N PHE A 72 5.16 0.80 -3.44
CA PHE A 72 5.17 2.01 -2.62
C PHE A 72 4.41 1.83 -1.29
N VAL A 73 3.22 1.22 -1.32
CA VAL A 73 2.38 1.05 -0.12
C VAL A 73 3.05 0.12 0.90
N TYR A 74 3.70 -0.95 0.44
CA TYR A 74 4.51 -1.84 1.27
C TYR A 74 5.62 -1.06 1.99
N LYS A 75 6.36 -0.22 1.25
CA LYS A 75 7.46 0.57 1.80
C LYS A 75 6.99 1.58 2.85
N VAL A 76 5.80 2.17 2.69
CA VAL A 76 5.21 3.08 3.69
C VAL A 76 4.95 2.35 5.01
N ASN A 77 4.38 1.14 4.97
CA ASN A 77 4.17 0.36 6.19
C ASN A 77 5.48 -0.03 6.87
N GLN A 78 6.51 -0.41 6.10
CA GLN A 78 7.84 -0.69 6.66
C GLN A 78 8.43 0.56 7.34
N TYR A 79 8.35 1.72 6.68
CA TYR A 79 8.80 2.98 7.26
C TYR A 79 8.10 3.30 8.58
N ILE A 80 6.76 3.21 8.63
CA ILE A 80 6.00 3.47 9.87
C ILE A 80 6.40 2.46 10.96
N ALA A 81 6.54 1.17 10.62
CA ALA A 81 6.95 0.13 11.56
C ALA A 81 8.32 0.42 12.18
N GLU A 82 9.31 0.80 11.36
CA GLU A 82 10.64 1.20 11.80
C GLU A 82 10.60 2.42 12.71
N GLN A 83 9.83 3.46 12.34
CA GLN A 83 9.73 4.68 13.14
C GLN A 83 9.06 4.46 14.50
N LEU A 84 8.09 3.55 14.58
CA LEU A 84 7.31 3.29 15.79
C LEU A 84 7.84 2.11 16.62
N ASN A 85 8.79 1.35 16.07
CA ASN A 85 9.29 0.08 16.61
C ASN A 85 8.12 -0.88 16.93
N ILE A 86 7.28 -1.13 15.92
CA ILE A 86 6.16 -2.09 15.96
C ILE A 86 6.28 -3.07 14.79
N ASP A 87 5.62 -4.22 14.91
CA ASP A 87 5.64 -5.24 13.86
C ASP A 87 4.65 -4.94 12.74
N VAL A 88 4.95 -5.45 11.54
CA VAL A 88 4.03 -5.51 10.40
C VAL A 88 3.47 -6.93 10.30
N VAL A 89 2.15 -7.04 10.28
CA VAL A 89 1.46 -8.32 10.09
C VAL A 89 1.25 -8.55 8.59
N GLU A 90 1.77 -9.66 8.07
CA GLU A 90 1.54 -10.04 6.68
C GLU A 90 0.15 -10.68 6.50
N THR A 91 -0.55 -10.30 5.43
CA THR A 91 -1.83 -10.88 5.03
C THR A 91 -1.67 -11.59 3.67
N PRO A 92 -2.41 -12.67 3.42
CA PRO A 92 -2.38 -13.35 2.12
C PRO A 92 -2.75 -12.42 0.96
N ASN A 93 -2.12 -12.65 -0.19
CA ASN A 93 -2.35 -11.91 -1.45
C ASN A 93 -1.91 -10.43 -1.37
N GLY A 94 -2.52 -9.54 -2.17
CA GLY A 94 -2.15 -8.12 -2.30
C GLY A 94 -3.19 -7.18 -1.69
N HIS A 95 -3.45 -6.08 -2.39
CA HIS A 95 -4.30 -4.97 -1.93
C HIS A 95 -5.73 -5.38 -1.54
N PHE A 96 -6.26 -6.46 -2.13
CA PHE A 96 -7.63 -6.92 -1.94
C PHE A 96 -7.72 -8.30 -1.29
N GLY A 97 -6.77 -8.66 -0.41
CA GLY A 97 -6.74 -9.97 0.27
C GLY A 97 -8.06 -10.34 0.96
N TYR A 98 -8.78 -9.37 1.50
CA TYR A 98 -10.10 -9.56 2.12
C TYR A 98 -11.21 -9.99 1.13
N VAL A 99 -11.07 -9.70 -0.17
CA VAL A 99 -11.99 -10.15 -1.22
C VAL A 99 -11.48 -11.44 -1.87
N GLN A 100 -10.18 -11.50 -2.13
CA GLN A 100 -9.56 -12.57 -2.91
C GLN A 100 -9.38 -13.86 -2.10
N GLN A 101 -9.11 -13.74 -0.80
CA GLN A 101 -8.90 -14.87 0.12
C GLN A 101 -9.50 -14.56 1.52
N PRO A 102 -10.83 -14.38 1.62
CA PRO A 102 -11.49 -13.88 2.83
C PRO A 102 -11.23 -14.72 4.08
N GLU A 103 -11.24 -16.06 3.98
CA GLU A 103 -11.00 -16.94 5.14
C GLU A 103 -9.57 -16.83 5.67
N ALA A 104 -8.59 -16.77 4.77
CA ALA A 104 -7.19 -16.65 5.16
C ALA A 104 -6.93 -15.26 5.75
N PHE A 105 -7.51 -14.20 5.17
CA PHE A 105 -7.46 -12.84 5.72
C PHE A 105 -8.11 -12.75 7.12
N LYS A 106 -9.28 -13.37 7.31
CA LYS A 106 -9.97 -13.45 8.60
C LYS A 106 -9.09 -14.08 9.67
N ASN A 107 -8.42 -15.18 9.36
CA ASN A 107 -7.56 -15.88 10.32
C ASN A 107 -6.38 -15.01 10.77
N VAL A 108 -5.82 -14.17 9.89
CA VAL A 108 -4.78 -13.21 10.29
C VAL A 108 -5.32 -12.20 11.29
N LEU A 109 -6.51 -11.62 11.04
CA LEU A 109 -7.10 -10.65 11.97
C LEU A 109 -7.40 -11.24 13.35
N LEU A 110 -7.91 -12.48 13.38
CA LEU A 110 -8.20 -13.18 14.64
C LEU A 110 -6.93 -13.48 15.45
N ASN A 111 -5.77 -13.63 14.80
CA ASN A 111 -4.50 -13.89 15.49
C ASN A 111 -3.70 -12.61 15.80
N ALA A 112 -4.04 -11.48 15.17
CA ALA A 112 -3.34 -10.21 15.39
C ALA A 112 -3.89 -9.43 16.60
N TRP A 113 -5.14 -9.68 17.00
CA TRP A 113 -5.85 -8.91 18.03
C TRP A 113 -6.33 -9.72 19.23
N PHE A 114 -5.92 -10.99 19.36
CA PHE A 114 -6.24 -11.89 20.47
C PHE A 114 -5.01 -12.69 20.88
#